data_AF-A0A3B0UPV3-F1
#
_entry.id   AF-A0A3B0UPV3-F1
#
_cell.length_a   1.000
_cell.length_b   1.000
_cell.length_c   1.000
_cell.angle_alpha   90.00
_cell.angle_beta   90.00
_cell.angle_gamma   90.00
#
_symmetry.space_group_name_H-M   'P 1'
#
loop_
_entity.id
_entity.type
_entity.pdbx_description
1 polymer ?
#
loop_
_entity_poly.entity_id
_entity_poly.type
_entity_poly.pdbx_seq_one_letter_code
_entity_poly.pdbx_strand_id
1 'polypeptide(L)'
;MDSLFSSLRNRGETESSTLATVAVAAAEATPAFIPHGHPSQADILTQIREALVEVLPPQVGSLPEPGLTITNVATKPTGLSNFVGEERLNQFAIVLRGGRVEAAVSFHLWAITPNDIDPQLDQLHANLLEAKDDLRAAGFLRITAAGSSLATYIPSLNAWRATSEYIFLYEFLYTDTDGAQSLIAQIPIHTDPEELNSPQRETAVVSDEMVRWDDDSAPALVLRGNQLVSQLSALTFVPGATPSGEVLLLRTYTDAIDPAAEFPNLDEFITAVTDPDTPARNAQVILPLNNFLAAFTTTGDPIELGDWNEDNVPDNYEPRLLKFAAPIPLPQTSDRLQLVYQPDSNDPQFDQVAVIYLRAGQL
;
A
#
# COMPACT_ATOMS: atom_id res chain seq x y z
N MET A 1 66.89 17.22 25.55
CA MET A 1 67.05 16.37 26.75
C MET A 1 65.72 16.33 27.47
N ASP A 2 64.64 16.01 26.76
CA ASP A 2 64.19 14.66 26.39
C ASP A 2 63.43 14.02 27.56
N SER A 3 62.20 13.57 27.27
CA SER A 3 61.28 12.87 28.18
C SER A 3 60.18 13.69 28.88
N LEU A 4 59.36 14.44 28.14
CA LEU A 4 58.04 14.90 28.64
C LEU A 4 56.89 14.86 27.61
N PHE A 5 57.07 14.27 26.42
CA PHE A 5 56.05 14.28 25.36
C PHE A 5 55.62 12.91 24.81
N SER A 6 55.87 11.79 25.52
CA SER A 6 55.51 10.45 25.00
C SER A 6 54.34 9.74 25.70
N SER A 7 53.65 10.35 26.67
CA SER A 7 52.60 9.65 27.45
C SER A 7 51.15 9.99 27.06
N LEU A 8 50.92 10.73 25.97
CA LEU A 8 49.56 11.11 25.53
C LEU A 8 49.09 10.39 24.26
N ARG A 9 49.77 9.34 23.81
CA ARG A 9 49.44 8.64 22.55
C ARG A 9 48.84 7.23 22.70
N ASN A 10 48.61 6.75 23.93
CA ASN A 10 48.16 5.37 24.18
C ASN A 10 46.92 5.27 25.08
N ARG A 11 45.92 6.13 24.83
CA ARG A 11 44.63 6.10 25.55
C ARG A 11 43.40 6.26 24.64
N GLY A 12 43.53 5.82 23.39
CA GLY A 12 42.48 5.98 22.36
C GLY A 12 41.91 4.67 21.78
N GLU A 13 42.34 3.49 22.23
CA GLU A 13 42.00 2.22 21.54
C GLU A 13 41.20 1.21 22.38
N THR A 14 40.65 1.62 23.53
CA THR A 14 39.87 0.68 24.39
C THR A 14 38.46 1.15 24.76
N GLU A 15 37.94 2.21 24.14
CA GLU A 15 36.54 2.65 24.32
C GLU A 15 35.72 2.61 23.01
N SER A 16 36.32 2.31 21.86
CA SER A 16 35.61 2.24 20.57
C SER A 16 34.93 0.89 20.28
N SER A 17 35.10 -0.11 21.15
CA SER A 17 34.62 -1.48 20.89
C SER A 17 33.30 -1.84 21.59
N THR A 18 32.74 -0.98 22.46
CA THR A 18 31.45 -1.23 23.13
C THR A 18 30.28 -0.41 22.57
N LEU A 19 30.56 0.57 21.70
CA LEU A 19 29.52 1.31 20.96
C LEU A 19 29.13 0.67 19.63
N ALA A 20 29.86 -0.36 19.18
CA ALA A 20 29.57 -1.08 17.93
C ALA A 20 28.60 -2.27 18.12
N THR A 21 28.09 -2.52 19.33
CA THR A 21 27.20 -3.66 19.62
C THR A 21 25.81 -3.23 20.14
N VAL A 22 25.47 -1.94 20.07
CA VAL A 22 24.13 -1.43 20.44
C VAL A 22 23.29 -1.05 19.21
N ALA A 23 23.83 -1.19 17.99
CA ALA A 23 23.15 -0.78 16.75
C ALA A 23 22.49 -1.92 15.95
N VAL A 24 22.39 -3.15 16.50
CA VAL A 24 21.70 -4.27 15.85
C VAL A 24 20.80 -4.99 16.84
N ALA A 25 19.83 -4.25 17.35
CA ALA A 25 18.60 -4.77 17.91
C ALA A 25 17.49 -3.73 17.68
N ALA A 26 17.39 -3.22 16.45
CA ALA A 26 16.09 -2.81 15.97
C ALA A 26 15.31 -4.13 15.90
N ALA A 27 14.46 -4.36 16.89
CA ALA A 27 13.50 -5.44 16.85
C ALA A 27 12.88 -5.42 15.44
N GLU A 28 12.92 -6.56 14.75
CA GLU A 28 12.04 -6.82 13.64
C GLU A 28 10.62 -6.71 14.21
N ALA A 29 10.11 -5.49 14.31
CA ALA A 29 8.69 -5.25 14.43
C ALA A 29 8.14 -5.84 13.15
N THR A 30 7.53 -7.02 13.27
CA THR A 30 6.76 -7.62 12.18
C THR A 30 5.92 -6.49 11.60
N PRO A 31 6.10 -6.13 10.31
CA PRO A 31 5.32 -5.06 9.72
C PRO A 31 3.84 -5.39 9.99
N ALA A 32 3.12 -4.41 10.55
CA ALA A 32 1.70 -4.59 10.84
C ALA A 32 1.03 -5.09 9.55
N PHE A 33 0.36 -6.24 9.64
CA PHE A 33 -0.35 -6.81 8.51
C PHE A 33 -1.35 -5.77 7.99
N ILE A 34 -1.15 -5.32 6.74
CA ILE A 34 -2.06 -4.39 6.09
C ILE A 34 -3.16 -5.25 5.45
N PRO A 35 -4.40 -5.23 5.96
CA PRO A 35 -5.47 -6.02 5.37
C PRO A 35 -5.76 -5.55 3.94
N HIS A 36 -6.07 -6.53 3.10
CA HIS A 36 -6.66 -6.30 1.79
C HIS A 36 -8.15 -5.98 1.95
N GLY A 37 -8.58 -4.87 1.35
CA GLY A 37 -9.95 -4.38 1.40
C GLY A 37 -10.20 -3.50 2.61
N HIS A 38 -11.23 -2.65 2.50
CA HIS A 38 -11.61 -1.76 3.59
C HIS A 38 -12.11 -2.62 4.78
N PRO A 39 -11.42 -2.63 5.94
CA PRO A 39 -11.81 -3.47 7.06
C PRO A 39 -13.18 -3.07 7.57
N SER A 40 -13.99 -4.06 7.96
CA SER A 40 -15.29 -3.75 8.52
C SER A 40 -15.14 -3.04 9.86
N GLN A 41 -16.17 -2.30 10.28
CA GLN A 41 -16.16 -1.69 11.61
C GLN A 41 -15.98 -2.75 12.72
N ALA A 42 -16.51 -3.97 12.52
CA ALA A 42 -16.35 -5.05 13.48
C ALA A 42 -14.89 -5.51 13.61
N ASP A 43 -14.15 -5.59 12.50
CA ASP A 43 -12.74 -5.98 12.49
C ASP A 43 -11.88 -4.94 13.21
N ILE A 44 -12.11 -3.66 12.92
CA ILE A 44 -11.39 -2.55 13.57
C ILE A 44 -11.63 -2.55 15.08
N LEU A 45 -12.89 -2.73 15.52
CA LEU A 45 -13.22 -2.78 16.94
C LEU A 45 -12.67 -4.03 17.63
N THR A 46 -12.51 -5.13 16.89
CA THR A 46 -11.88 -6.36 17.39
C THR A 46 -10.39 -6.12 17.60
N GLN A 47 -9.68 -5.53 16.64
CA GLN A 47 -8.26 -5.15 16.78
C GLN A 47 -8.03 -4.20 17.96
N ILE A 48 -8.86 -3.15 18.09
CA ILE A 48 -8.77 -2.22 19.23
C ILE A 48 -8.96 -2.97 20.55
N ARG A 49 -9.92 -3.90 20.63
CA ARG A 49 -10.18 -4.68 21.83
C ARG A 49 -9.00 -5.60 22.16
N GLU A 50 -8.49 -6.35 21.18
CA GLU A 50 -7.37 -7.28 21.37
C GLU A 50 -6.14 -6.55 21.90
N ALA A 51 -5.78 -5.41 21.30
CA ALA A 51 -4.65 -4.59 21.76
C ALA A 51 -4.84 -4.05 23.18
N LEU A 52 -6.08 -3.68 23.56
CA LEU A 52 -6.38 -3.12 24.87
C LEU A 52 -6.66 -4.17 25.96
N VAL A 53 -6.83 -5.45 25.60
CA VAL A 53 -6.96 -6.53 26.60
C VAL A 53 -5.61 -6.79 27.27
N GLU A 54 -4.50 -6.68 26.53
CA GLU A 54 -3.14 -6.90 27.04
C GLU A 54 -2.72 -5.88 28.11
N VAL A 55 -3.37 -4.71 28.18
CA VAL A 55 -3.08 -3.68 29.18
C VAL A 55 -3.95 -3.80 30.44
N LEU A 56 -4.91 -4.73 30.47
CA LEU A 56 -5.75 -4.94 31.64
C LEU A 56 -4.92 -5.42 32.84
N PRO A 57 -5.19 -4.91 34.07
CA PRO A 57 -4.60 -5.47 35.27
C PRO A 57 -4.94 -6.96 35.45
N PRO A 58 -4.12 -7.74 36.18
CA PRO A 58 -4.42 -9.13 36.45
C PRO A 58 -5.69 -9.27 37.31
N GLN A 59 -6.38 -10.40 37.16
CA GLN A 59 -7.54 -10.75 37.96
C GLN A 59 -7.19 -10.82 39.46
N VAL A 60 -8.07 -10.28 40.30
CA VAL A 60 -7.93 -10.30 41.76
C VAL A 60 -8.71 -11.47 42.36
N GLY A 61 -8.01 -12.52 42.79
CA GLY A 61 -8.60 -13.67 43.47
C GLY A 61 -9.65 -14.39 42.62
N SER A 62 -10.85 -14.60 43.17
CA SER A 62 -11.98 -15.24 42.46
C SER A 62 -13.00 -14.25 41.91
N LEU A 63 -12.65 -12.96 41.82
CA LEU A 63 -13.52 -11.94 41.25
C LEU A 63 -13.60 -12.08 39.72
N PRO A 64 -14.60 -11.49 39.04
CA PRO A 64 -14.61 -11.46 37.59
C PRO A 64 -13.32 -10.85 37.04
N GLU A 65 -12.88 -11.33 35.88
CA GLU A 65 -11.75 -10.73 35.17
C GLU A 65 -12.03 -9.26 34.86
N PRO A 66 -11.01 -8.37 34.99
CA PRO A 66 -11.09 -7.03 34.43
C PRO A 66 -11.47 -7.10 32.95
N GLY A 67 -12.25 -6.13 32.49
CA GLY A 67 -12.75 -6.14 31.12
C GLY A 67 -12.90 -4.76 30.55
N LEU A 68 -13.25 -4.67 29.26
CA LEU A 68 -13.46 -3.39 28.60
C LEU A 68 -14.71 -3.41 27.72
N THR A 69 -15.33 -2.24 27.60
CA THR A 69 -16.48 -2.00 26.72
C THR A 69 -16.22 -0.75 25.90
N ILE A 70 -16.37 -0.84 24.58
CA ILE A 70 -16.32 0.31 23.69
C ILE A 70 -17.72 0.95 23.70
N THR A 71 -17.82 2.18 24.15
CA THR A 71 -19.11 2.87 24.39
C THR A 71 -19.49 3.83 23.26
N ASN A 72 -18.50 4.39 22.57
CA ASN A 72 -18.72 5.29 21.45
C ASN A 72 -17.64 5.08 20.38
N VAL A 73 -18.01 5.24 19.11
CA VAL A 73 -17.13 5.05 17.95
C VAL A 73 -17.46 6.13 16.94
N ALA A 74 -16.48 6.97 16.61
CA ALA A 74 -16.58 7.96 15.56
C ALA A 74 -15.47 7.77 14.54
N THR A 75 -15.81 7.68 13.26
CA THR A 75 -14.84 7.58 12.17
C THR A 75 -14.34 8.96 11.76
N LYS A 76 -13.06 9.06 11.41
CA LYS A 76 -12.38 10.27 10.94
C LYS A 76 -11.52 9.92 9.72
N PRO A 77 -11.41 10.81 8.72
CA PRO A 77 -10.51 10.59 7.60
C PRO A 77 -9.04 10.77 8.03
N THR A 78 -8.14 10.05 7.35
CA THR A 78 -6.68 10.13 7.52
C THR A 78 -6.03 11.13 6.55
N GLY A 79 -6.71 11.46 5.46
CA GLY A 79 -6.24 12.36 4.39
C GLY A 79 -7.36 12.70 3.40
N LEU A 80 -7.01 13.32 2.27
CA LEU A 80 -7.93 13.49 1.14
C LEU A 80 -8.26 12.12 0.56
N SER A 81 -9.55 11.78 0.49
CA SER A 81 -10.00 10.44 0.04
C SER A 81 -9.35 9.28 0.83
N ASN A 82 -8.99 9.50 2.10
CA ASN A 82 -8.30 8.52 2.94
C ASN A 82 -6.92 8.05 2.42
N PHE A 83 -6.32 8.78 1.47
CA PHE A 83 -4.98 8.48 0.97
C PHE A 83 -3.94 8.72 2.06
N VAL A 84 -3.14 7.69 2.35
CA VAL A 84 -2.03 7.74 3.31
C VAL A 84 -0.69 7.71 2.58
N GLY A 85 -0.58 6.93 1.51
CA GLY A 85 0.63 6.82 0.73
C GLY A 85 0.55 5.72 -0.31
N GLU A 86 1.71 5.27 -0.75
CA GLU A 86 1.86 4.15 -1.69
C GLU A 86 2.78 3.09 -1.07
N GLU A 87 2.42 1.83 -1.21
CA GLU A 87 3.28 0.70 -0.91
C GLU A 87 3.75 0.06 -2.22
N ARG A 88 5.05 -0.23 -2.34
CA ARG A 88 5.57 -0.91 -3.52
C ARG A 88 5.47 -2.41 -3.33
N LEU A 89 4.56 -3.03 -4.08
CA LEU A 89 4.51 -4.47 -4.26
C LEU A 89 5.07 -4.81 -5.63
N ASN A 90 6.26 -5.41 -5.64
CA ASN A 90 7.08 -5.60 -6.84
C ASN A 90 7.41 -4.25 -7.53
N GLN A 91 7.10 -4.13 -8.82
CA GLN A 91 7.25 -2.91 -9.62
C GLN A 91 6.00 -2.00 -9.63
N PHE A 92 4.95 -2.37 -8.89
CA PHE A 92 3.69 -1.64 -8.82
C PHE A 92 3.58 -0.90 -7.50
N ALA A 93 3.15 0.36 -7.57
CA ALA A 93 2.75 1.12 -6.40
C ALA A 93 1.26 0.82 -6.16
N ILE A 94 0.94 0.32 -4.98
CA ILE A 94 -0.44 0.11 -4.53
C ILE A 94 -0.78 1.25 -3.60
N VAL A 95 -1.94 1.86 -3.81
CA VAL A 95 -2.44 2.93 -2.96
C VAL A 95 -2.74 2.37 -1.57
N LEU A 96 -2.07 2.94 -0.57
CA LEU A 96 -2.36 2.71 0.83
C LEU A 96 -3.39 3.74 1.28
N ARG A 97 -4.55 3.23 1.68
CA ARG A 97 -5.57 4.03 2.34
C ARG A 97 -5.54 3.78 3.83
N GLY A 98 -6.18 4.66 4.59
CA GLY A 98 -6.34 4.45 6.01
C GLY A 98 -7.56 5.13 6.57
N GLY A 99 -7.99 4.71 7.74
CA GLY A 99 -9.04 5.37 8.49
C GLY A 99 -8.60 5.65 9.91
N ARG A 100 -9.27 6.62 10.54
CA ARG A 100 -9.14 6.85 11.98
C ARG A 100 -10.45 6.54 12.66
N VAL A 101 -10.35 5.88 13.80
CA VAL A 101 -11.46 5.66 14.73
C VAL A 101 -11.13 6.36 16.03
N GLU A 102 -12.01 7.25 16.46
CA GLU A 102 -12.04 7.75 17.82
C GLU A 102 -13.00 6.87 18.63
N ALA A 103 -12.44 6.06 19.54
CA ALA A 103 -13.19 5.12 20.37
C ALA A 103 -13.16 5.55 21.84
N ALA A 104 -14.33 5.67 22.46
CA ALA A 104 -14.43 5.78 23.91
C ALA A 104 -14.52 4.37 24.51
N VAL A 105 -13.63 4.06 25.44
CA VAL A 105 -13.48 2.73 26.05
C VAL A 105 -13.60 2.87 27.56
N SER A 106 -14.50 2.06 28.13
CA SER A 106 -14.72 1.95 29.57
C SER A 106 -14.13 0.64 30.07
N PHE A 107 -13.09 0.74 30.89
CA PHE A 107 -12.47 -0.39 31.58
C PHE A 107 -13.21 -0.67 32.88
N HIS A 108 -13.53 -1.93 33.14
CA HIS A 108 -14.23 -2.39 34.35
C HIS A 108 -13.25 -3.13 35.23
N LEU A 109 -13.00 -2.59 36.42
CA LEU A 109 -12.05 -3.14 37.39
C LEU A 109 -12.77 -3.61 38.64
N TRP A 110 -12.20 -4.61 39.30
CA TRP A 110 -12.78 -5.29 40.45
C TRP A 110 -11.81 -5.37 41.62
N ALA A 111 -12.32 -5.25 42.84
CA ALA A 111 -11.53 -5.46 44.05
C ALA A 111 -12.36 -6.01 45.21
N ILE A 112 -11.68 -6.57 46.22
CA ILE A 112 -12.33 -7.17 47.40
C ILE A 112 -12.73 -6.10 48.41
N THR A 113 -11.90 -5.07 48.58
CA THR A 113 -12.16 -3.94 49.49
C THR A 113 -12.22 -2.62 48.70
N PRO A 114 -12.89 -1.58 49.22
CA PRO A 114 -13.00 -0.31 48.48
C PRO A 114 -11.63 0.37 48.28
N ASN A 115 -10.69 0.18 49.21
CA ASN A 115 -9.35 0.78 49.14
C ASN A 115 -8.44 0.09 48.11
N ASP A 116 -8.79 -1.13 47.70
CA ASP A 116 -8.01 -1.90 46.72
C ASP A 116 -8.37 -1.52 45.27
N ILE A 117 -9.39 -0.68 45.06
CA ILE A 117 -9.76 -0.19 43.72
C ILE A 117 -8.73 0.82 43.19
N ASP A 118 -8.24 1.73 44.03
CA ASP A 118 -7.30 2.76 43.60
C ASP A 118 -5.99 2.15 43.07
N PRO A 119 -5.36 1.16 43.73
CA PRO A 119 -4.22 0.43 43.16
C PRO A 119 -4.50 -0.25 41.81
N GLN A 120 -5.72 -0.74 41.58
CA GLN A 120 -6.09 -1.35 40.29
C GLN A 120 -6.21 -0.30 39.18
N LEU A 121 -6.76 0.88 39.50
CA LEU A 121 -6.81 2.03 38.58
C LEU A 121 -5.40 2.54 38.26
N ASP A 122 -4.55 2.66 39.28
CA ASP A 122 -3.15 3.06 39.12
C ASP A 122 -2.37 2.04 38.27
N GLN A 123 -2.61 0.74 38.47
CA GLN A 123 -1.99 -0.31 37.65
C GLN A 123 -2.46 -0.26 36.21
N LEU A 124 -3.75 -0.04 35.93
CA LEU A 124 -4.25 0.14 34.56
C LEU A 124 -3.56 1.33 33.89
N HIS A 125 -3.42 2.45 34.61
CA HIS A 125 -2.74 3.63 34.09
C HIS A 125 -1.26 3.35 33.81
N ALA A 126 -0.57 2.67 34.72
CA ALA A 126 0.82 2.25 34.55
C ALA A 126 0.99 1.33 33.33
N ASN A 127 0.13 0.32 33.17
CA ASN A 127 0.15 -0.59 32.02
C ASN A 127 -0.06 0.15 30.69
N LEU A 128 -0.99 1.10 30.65
CA LEU A 128 -1.23 1.93 29.44
C LEU A 128 -0.01 2.81 29.09
N LEU A 129 0.70 3.32 30.10
CA LEU A 129 1.92 4.10 29.89
C LEU A 129 3.10 3.24 29.46
N GLU A 130 3.24 2.05 30.05
CA GLU A 130 4.28 1.07 29.72
C GLU A 130 4.10 0.53 28.30
N ALA A 131 2.87 0.18 27.92
CA ALA A 131 2.52 -0.31 26.59
C ALA A 131 2.38 0.81 25.54
N LYS A 132 2.75 2.05 25.84
CA LYS A 132 2.51 3.20 24.94
C LYS A 132 3.16 3.02 23.56
N ASP A 133 4.39 2.53 23.51
CA ASP A 133 5.12 2.35 22.25
C ASP A 133 4.55 1.17 21.45
N ASP A 134 4.17 0.08 22.12
CA ASP A 134 3.51 -1.07 21.50
C ASP A 134 2.13 -0.70 20.96
N LEU A 135 1.33 0.03 21.74
CA LEU A 135 0.04 0.57 21.30
C LEU A 135 0.23 1.53 20.13
N ARG A 136 1.28 2.36 20.12
CA ARG A 136 1.57 3.23 18.99
C ARG A 136 1.92 2.43 17.73
N ALA A 137 2.73 1.38 17.87
CA ALA A 137 3.05 0.47 16.78
C ALA A 137 1.80 -0.27 16.26
N ALA A 138 0.85 -0.57 17.15
CA ALA A 138 -0.45 -1.15 16.81
C ALA A 138 -1.44 -0.15 16.20
N GLY A 139 -1.14 1.15 16.12
CA GLY A 139 -1.99 2.17 15.48
C GLY A 139 -2.66 3.16 16.43
N PHE A 140 -2.43 3.10 17.73
CA PHE A 140 -2.97 4.08 18.69
C PHE A 140 -2.17 5.39 18.65
N LEU A 141 -2.75 6.41 18.01
CA LEU A 141 -2.14 7.73 17.85
C LEU A 141 -2.29 8.62 19.08
N ARG A 142 -3.39 8.46 19.83
CA ARG A 142 -3.70 9.28 21.00
C ARG A 142 -4.45 8.48 22.04
N ILE A 143 -4.08 8.70 23.30
CA ILE A 143 -4.74 8.16 24.49
C ILE A 143 -5.10 9.34 25.39
N THR A 144 -6.38 9.51 25.71
CA THR A 144 -6.86 10.60 26.58
C THR A 144 -7.72 10.02 27.70
N ALA A 145 -7.34 10.25 28.95
CA ALA A 145 -8.21 9.90 30.08
C ALA A 145 -9.45 10.81 30.11
N ALA A 146 -10.64 10.21 30.18
CA ALA A 146 -11.92 10.93 30.22
C ALA A 146 -12.49 11.02 31.64
N GLY A 147 -12.19 10.05 32.49
CA GLY A 147 -12.56 10.06 33.91
C GLY A 147 -12.62 8.67 34.51
N SER A 148 -12.91 8.60 35.81
CA SER A 148 -13.14 7.34 36.51
C SER A 148 -14.37 7.47 37.41
N SER A 149 -15.13 6.38 37.56
CA SER A 149 -16.26 6.33 38.49
C SER A 149 -15.78 6.16 39.92
N LEU A 150 -16.64 6.52 40.87
CA LEU A 150 -16.45 6.09 42.26
C LEU A 150 -16.63 4.57 42.37
N ALA A 151 -15.90 3.97 43.31
CA ALA A 151 -16.05 2.56 43.65
C ALA A 151 -17.47 2.27 44.15
N THR A 152 -18.13 1.29 43.53
CA THR A 152 -19.49 0.87 43.85
C THR A 152 -19.48 -0.56 44.35
N TYR A 153 -20.10 -0.81 45.51
CA TYR A 153 -20.22 -2.15 46.07
C TYR A 153 -21.28 -2.97 45.32
N ILE A 154 -20.95 -4.21 44.97
CA ILE A 154 -21.78 -5.17 44.25
C ILE A 154 -22.09 -6.35 45.20
N PRO A 155 -23.27 -6.36 45.86
CA PRO A 155 -23.59 -7.32 46.91
C PRO A 155 -23.60 -8.78 46.46
N SER A 156 -24.00 -9.05 45.22
CA SER A 156 -24.05 -10.41 44.66
C SER A 156 -22.68 -11.08 44.52
N LEU A 157 -21.63 -10.27 44.42
CA LEU A 157 -20.24 -10.72 44.28
C LEU A 157 -19.41 -10.44 45.53
N ASN A 158 -19.98 -9.77 46.53
CA ASN A 158 -19.26 -9.25 47.70
C ASN A 158 -17.96 -8.51 47.29
N ALA A 159 -18.07 -7.64 46.28
CA ALA A 159 -16.94 -7.01 45.62
C ALA A 159 -17.21 -5.53 45.35
N TRP A 160 -16.15 -4.79 45.07
CA TRP A 160 -16.20 -3.41 44.62
C TRP A 160 -15.86 -3.33 43.14
N ARG A 161 -16.54 -2.45 42.42
CA ARG A 161 -16.31 -2.17 41.00
C ARG A 161 -16.09 -0.69 40.78
N ALA A 162 -15.13 -0.35 39.95
CA ALA A 162 -15.00 0.99 39.39
C ALA A 162 -14.79 0.90 37.88
N THR A 163 -15.10 1.99 37.18
CA THR A 163 -14.87 2.11 35.75
C THR A 163 -13.88 3.23 35.47
N SER A 164 -12.97 3.03 34.53
CA SER A 164 -12.10 4.09 34.00
C SER A 164 -12.37 4.28 32.52
N GLU A 165 -12.59 5.51 32.10
CA GLU A 165 -12.91 5.86 30.72
C GLU A 165 -11.73 6.52 30.04
N TYR A 166 -11.42 6.06 28.84
CA TYR A 166 -10.38 6.61 27.97
C TYR A 166 -10.94 6.81 26.56
N ILE A 167 -10.45 7.85 25.88
CA ILE A 167 -10.71 8.11 24.48
C ILE A 167 -9.43 7.81 23.71
N PHE A 168 -9.51 6.88 22.79
CA PHE A 168 -8.42 6.46 21.92
C PHE A 168 -8.65 6.99 20.51
N LEU A 169 -7.60 7.52 19.87
CA LEU A 169 -7.56 7.73 18.43
C LEU A 169 -6.72 6.61 17.82
N TYR A 170 -7.38 5.69 17.13
CA TYR A 170 -6.78 4.56 16.44
C TYR A 170 -6.70 4.85 14.95
N GLU A 171 -5.56 4.61 14.31
CA GLU A 171 -5.38 4.65 12.87
C GLU A 171 -5.16 3.22 12.37
N PHE A 172 -5.92 2.85 11.34
CA PHE A 172 -5.75 1.60 10.62
C PHE A 172 -5.42 1.90 9.17
N LEU A 173 -4.61 1.04 8.57
CA LEU A 173 -4.22 1.08 7.17
C LEU A 173 -4.87 -0.10 6.46
N TYR A 174 -5.18 0.08 5.19
CA TYR A 174 -5.66 -0.99 4.33
C TYR A 174 -5.28 -0.69 2.88
N THR A 175 -5.04 -1.74 2.11
CA THR A 175 -4.96 -1.59 0.65
C THR A 175 -6.37 -1.67 0.10
N ASP A 176 -6.76 -0.68 -0.67
CA ASP A 176 -8.06 -0.68 -1.33
C ASP A 176 -8.14 -1.86 -2.32
N THR A 177 -9.16 -2.70 -2.20
CA THR A 177 -9.40 -3.82 -3.13
C THR A 177 -10.65 -3.60 -3.97
N ASP A 178 -11.33 -2.47 -3.83
CA ASP A 178 -12.54 -2.14 -4.59
C ASP A 178 -12.14 -1.84 -6.04
N GLY A 179 -11.86 -2.92 -6.77
CA GLY A 179 -11.34 -2.90 -8.13
C GLY A 179 -9.85 -2.55 -8.18
N ALA A 180 -9.24 -2.81 -9.33
CA ALA A 180 -7.83 -2.51 -9.54
C ALA A 180 -7.57 -1.01 -9.90
N GLN A 181 -8.52 -0.14 -9.54
CA GLN A 181 -8.33 1.31 -9.43
C GLN A 181 -7.26 1.66 -8.39
N SER A 182 -7.05 0.82 -7.39
CA SER A 182 -6.03 0.99 -6.34
C SER A 182 -4.59 0.88 -6.82
N LEU A 183 -4.36 0.35 -8.03
CA LEU A 183 -3.04 0.28 -8.65
C LEU A 183 -2.68 1.57 -9.40
N ILE A 184 -3.69 2.31 -9.88
CA ILE A 184 -3.49 3.63 -10.45
C ILE A 184 -3.66 4.60 -9.31
N ALA A 185 -2.56 5.16 -8.80
CA ALA A 185 -2.67 6.27 -7.87
C ALA A 185 -3.44 7.41 -8.55
N GLN A 186 -4.70 7.59 -8.16
CA GLN A 186 -5.55 8.67 -8.59
C GLN A 186 -5.60 9.67 -7.46
N ILE A 187 -4.91 10.79 -7.65
CA ILE A 187 -5.00 11.91 -6.70
C ILE A 187 -6.01 12.89 -7.29
N PRO A 188 -7.22 12.97 -6.73
CA PRO A 188 -8.17 14.01 -7.13
C PRO A 188 -7.60 15.37 -6.74
N ILE A 189 -7.51 16.28 -7.71
CA ILE A 189 -7.11 17.67 -7.45
C ILE A 189 -8.32 18.57 -7.21
N HIS A 190 -9.51 18.15 -7.64
CA HIS A 190 -10.77 18.84 -7.42
C HIS A 190 -11.92 17.86 -7.16
N THR A 191 -12.72 18.16 -6.14
CA THR A 191 -13.95 17.44 -5.80
C THR A 191 -15.13 18.40 -5.91
N ASP A 192 -16.12 18.09 -6.76
CA ASP A 192 -17.36 18.86 -6.87
C ASP A 192 -18.54 18.06 -6.32
N PRO A 193 -19.06 18.39 -5.12
CA PRO A 193 -20.18 17.66 -4.52
C PRO A 193 -21.48 17.69 -5.35
N GLU A 194 -21.59 18.47 -6.43
CA GLU A 194 -22.80 18.52 -7.27
C GLU A 194 -22.67 17.70 -8.57
N GLU A 195 -21.54 17.02 -8.83
CA GLU A 195 -21.35 16.31 -10.09
C GLU A 195 -22.12 14.97 -10.14
N LEU A 196 -22.98 14.84 -11.16
CA LEU A 196 -23.74 13.62 -11.43
C LEU A 196 -22.83 12.59 -12.12
N ASN A 197 -22.75 11.38 -11.56
CA ASN A 197 -22.16 10.15 -12.12
C ASN A 197 -20.67 9.88 -11.84
N SER A 198 -20.01 10.59 -10.93
CA SER A 198 -18.72 10.14 -10.37
C SER A 198 -18.98 9.55 -8.98
N PRO A 199 -18.65 8.27 -8.72
CA PRO A 199 -18.81 7.67 -7.39
C PRO A 199 -18.06 8.47 -6.31
N GLN A 200 -16.96 9.14 -6.68
CA GLN A 200 -16.14 9.98 -5.80
C GLN A 200 -16.28 11.50 -6.06
N ARG A 201 -17.10 11.93 -7.03
CA ARG A 201 -17.37 13.35 -7.35
C ARG A 201 -16.12 14.15 -7.73
N GLU A 202 -15.23 13.54 -8.51
CA GLU A 202 -13.92 14.09 -8.88
C GLU A 202 -13.97 14.74 -10.28
N THR A 203 -13.59 16.01 -10.41
CA THR A 203 -13.59 16.74 -11.70
C THR A 203 -12.23 16.72 -12.39
N ALA A 204 -11.15 16.36 -11.67
CA ALA A 204 -9.82 16.26 -12.23
C ALA A 204 -8.93 15.32 -11.40
N VAL A 205 -8.24 14.41 -12.09
CA VAL A 205 -7.41 13.34 -11.51
C VAL A 205 -6.01 13.40 -12.13
N VAL A 206 -4.98 13.29 -11.29
CA VAL A 206 -3.62 12.96 -11.75
C VAL A 206 -3.44 11.45 -11.60
N SER A 207 -3.16 10.76 -12.70
CA SER A 207 -2.87 9.32 -12.74
C SER A 207 -1.39 9.09 -13.01
N ASP A 208 -0.83 8.00 -12.47
CA ASP A 208 0.49 7.47 -12.88
C ASP A 208 0.49 7.10 -14.39
N GLU A 209 1.67 6.94 -14.99
CA GLU A 209 1.87 6.48 -16.39
C GLU A 209 1.58 4.97 -16.54
N MET A 210 0.38 4.57 -16.11
CA MET A 210 -0.12 3.20 -16.21
C MET A 210 -1.48 3.21 -16.90
N VAL A 211 -1.70 2.24 -17.80
CA VAL A 211 -3.00 2.01 -18.44
C VAL A 211 -3.54 0.65 -18.05
N ARG A 212 -4.85 0.52 -18.12
CA ARG A 212 -5.58 -0.72 -17.91
C ARG A 212 -6.20 -1.15 -19.25
N TRP A 213 -6.01 -2.40 -19.62
CA TRP A 213 -6.71 -3.05 -20.73
C TRP A 213 -7.61 -4.15 -20.17
N ASP A 214 -8.87 -4.16 -20.60
CA ASP A 214 -9.87 -5.16 -20.24
C ASP A 214 -10.94 -5.31 -21.34
N ASP A 215 -12.05 -5.98 -21.02
CA ASP A 215 -13.21 -6.20 -21.89
C ASP A 215 -14.15 -4.99 -22.04
N ASP A 216 -13.91 -3.91 -21.28
CA ASP A 216 -14.61 -2.63 -21.44
C ASP A 216 -13.82 -1.64 -22.31
N SER A 217 -12.49 -1.56 -22.13
CA SER A 217 -11.61 -0.65 -22.88
C SER A 217 -10.13 -1.01 -22.81
N ALA A 218 -9.38 -0.69 -23.87
CA ALA A 218 -7.93 -0.84 -23.93
C ALA A 218 -7.23 0.43 -24.46
N PRO A 219 -7.20 1.53 -23.68
CA PRO A 219 -6.54 2.78 -24.07
C PRO A 219 -5.03 2.60 -24.32
N ALA A 220 -4.48 3.37 -25.26
CA ALA A 220 -3.06 3.32 -25.58
C ALA A 220 -2.17 3.83 -24.43
N LEU A 221 -1.11 3.10 -24.09
CA LEU A 221 -0.03 3.61 -23.25
C LEU A 221 0.87 4.49 -24.12
N VAL A 222 0.99 5.78 -23.79
CA VAL A 222 1.76 6.75 -24.57
C VAL A 222 2.78 7.44 -23.68
N LEU A 223 4.05 7.14 -23.90
CA LEU A 223 5.19 7.79 -23.24
C LEU A 223 5.72 8.88 -24.16
N ARG A 224 5.95 10.08 -23.62
CA ARG A 224 6.42 11.23 -24.40
C ARG A 224 7.66 11.86 -23.80
N GLY A 225 8.47 12.42 -24.68
CA GLY A 225 9.48 13.41 -24.31
C GLY A 225 10.78 12.85 -23.75
N ASN A 226 11.57 13.74 -23.13
CA ASN A 226 12.97 13.57 -22.74
C ASN A 226 13.19 12.52 -21.62
N GLN A 227 13.06 11.24 -21.97
CA GLN A 227 13.17 10.13 -21.03
C GLN A 227 13.89 8.91 -21.64
N LEU A 228 14.35 8.02 -20.77
CA LEU A 228 14.92 6.72 -21.12
C LEU A 228 13.97 5.64 -20.61
N VAL A 229 13.37 4.87 -21.53
CA VAL A 229 12.47 3.77 -21.15
C VAL A 229 13.30 2.50 -21.05
N SER A 230 13.47 1.95 -19.85
CA SER A 230 14.35 0.80 -19.60
C SER A 230 13.61 -0.53 -19.49
N GLN A 231 12.30 -0.48 -19.28
CA GLN A 231 11.48 -1.67 -19.08
C GLN A 231 10.00 -1.39 -19.32
N LEU A 232 9.25 -2.47 -19.55
CA LEU A 232 7.81 -2.51 -19.45
C LEU A 232 7.41 -3.47 -18.33
N SER A 233 6.38 -3.13 -17.60
CA SER A 233 5.81 -3.94 -16.54
C SER A 233 4.35 -4.20 -16.85
N ALA A 234 3.92 -5.44 -16.64
CA ALA A 234 2.55 -5.86 -16.77
C ALA A 234 2.06 -6.50 -15.47
N LEU A 235 0.80 -6.31 -15.11
CA LEU A 235 0.13 -7.07 -14.07
C LEU A 235 -1.10 -7.70 -14.71
N THR A 236 -1.11 -9.02 -14.83
CA THR A 236 -2.06 -9.74 -15.69
C THR A 236 -2.97 -10.66 -14.90
N PHE A 237 -4.28 -10.51 -15.07
CA PHE A 237 -5.28 -11.49 -14.69
C PHE A 237 -5.92 -12.06 -15.96
N VAL A 238 -5.78 -13.37 -16.16
CA VAL A 238 -6.35 -14.09 -17.30
C VAL A 238 -6.93 -15.41 -16.77
N PRO A 239 -8.24 -15.46 -16.42
CA PRO A 239 -8.84 -16.64 -15.79
C PRO A 239 -8.96 -17.86 -16.73
N GLY A 240 -8.81 -17.65 -18.04
CA GLY A 240 -8.97 -18.68 -19.06
C GLY A 240 -7.95 -18.58 -20.20
N ALA A 241 -8.43 -18.68 -21.44
CA ALA A 241 -7.58 -18.44 -22.60
C ALA A 241 -7.08 -16.98 -22.63
N THR A 242 -5.98 -16.69 -23.32
CA THR A 242 -5.54 -15.29 -23.54
C THR A 242 -6.47 -14.60 -24.54
N PRO A 243 -6.87 -13.33 -24.32
CA PRO A 243 -7.69 -12.58 -25.29
C PRO A 243 -7.06 -12.57 -26.68
N SER A 244 -7.92 -12.59 -27.70
CA SER A 244 -7.47 -12.53 -29.09
C SER A 244 -7.31 -11.09 -29.57
N GLY A 245 -6.20 -10.80 -30.25
CA GLY A 245 -5.91 -9.46 -30.74
C GLY A 245 -4.43 -9.25 -30.94
N GLU A 246 -4.09 -8.11 -31.52
CA GLU A 246 -2.72 -7.72 -31.79
C GLU A 246 -2.33 -6.51 -30.95
N VAL A 247 -1.06 -6.43 -30.61
CA VAL A 247 -0.45 -5.30 -29.91
C VAL A 247 0.54 -4.66 -30.86
N LEU A 248 0.40 -3.35 -31.04
CA LEU A 248 1.35 -2.48 -31.73
C LEU A 248 2.27 -1.83 -30.71
N LEU A 249 3.57 -2.00 -30.88
CA LEU A 249 4.59 -1.15 -30.27
C LEU A 249 5.13 -0.23 -31.34
N LEU A 250 5.01 1.07 -31.12
CA LEU A 250 5.43 2.12 -32.06
C LEU A 250 6.33 3.13 -31.36
N ARG A 251 7.59 3.22 -31.81
CA ARG A 251 8.46 4.38 -31.51
C ARG A 251 8.38 5.35 -32.67
N THR A 252 8.02 6.60 -32.39
CA THR A 252 7.83 7.61 -33.44
C THR A 252 7.99 9.03 -32.89
N TYR A 253 7.77 10.06 -33.72
CA TYR A 253 7.83 11.48 -33.36
C TYR A 253 6.74 12.29 -34.06
N THR A 254 6.46 13.52 -33.61
CA THR A 254 5.31 14.33 -34.06
C THR A 254 5.27 14.59 -35.57
N ASP A 255 6.42 14.71 -36.23
CA ASP A 255 6.54 15.09 -37.65
C ASP A 255 7.08 13.94 -38.53
N ALA A 256 6.88 12.69 -38.12
CA ALA A 256 7.26 11.53 -38.93
C ALA A 256 6.39 11.48 -40.19
N ILE A 257 7.01 11.65 -41.37
CA ILE A 257 6.33 11.67 -42.67
C ILE A 257 6.44 10.33 -43.42
N ASP A 258 7.50 9.57 -43.15
CA ASP A 258 7.70 8.26 -43.75
C ASP A 258 6.96 7.19 -42.95
N PRO A 259 6.53 6.08 -43.59
CA PRO A 259 6.03 4.92 -42.86
C PRO A 259 7.02 4.43 -41.81
N ALA A 260 6.53 3.95 -40.67
CA ALA A 260 7.37 3.36 -39.65
C ALA A 260 8.04 2.08 -40.20
N ALA A 261 9.33 1.90 -39.91
CA ALA A 261 10.04 0.68 -40.27
C ALA A 261 9.42 -0.50 -39.51
N GLU A 262 9.00 -1.54 -40.23
CA GLU A 262 8.34 -2.71 -39.66
C GLU A 262 9.36 -3.79 -39.30
N PHE A 263 9.19 -4.36 -38.10
CA PHE A 263 10.02 -5.44 -37.60
C PHE A 263 9.18 -6.71 -37.39
N PRO A 264 9.72 -7.91 -37.67
CA PRO A 264 8.96 -9.16 -37.65
C PRO A 264 8.69 -9.69 -36.25
N ASN A 265 9.45 -9.25 -35.24
CA ASN A 265 9.31 -9.69 -33.86
C ASN A 265 9.80 -8.61 -32.90
N LEU A 266 9.46 -8.80 -31.63
CA LEU A 266 9.77 -7.84 -30.57
C LEU A 266 11.27 -7.67 -30.34
N ASP A 267 12.06 -8.74 -30.41
CA ASP A 267 13.51 -8.69 -30.16
C ASP A 267 14.24 -7.83 -31.21
N GLU A 268 13.89 -7.99 -32.49
CA GLU A 268 14.43 -7.18 -33.58
C GLU A 268 14.00 -5.72 -33.47
N PHE A 269 12.73 -5.47 -33.11
CA PHE A 269 12.25 -4.12 -32.84
C PHE A 269 13.04 -3.47 -31.70
N ILE A 270 13.14 -4.12 -30.54
CA ILE A 270 13.86 -3.59 -29.36
C ILE A 270 15.32 -3.34 -29.70
N THR A 271 15.99 -4.27 -30.39
CA THR A 271 17.38 -4.08 -30.84
C THR A 271 17.51 -2.84 -31.72
N ALA A 272 16.61 -2.64 -32.68
CA ALA A 272 16.67 -1.50 -33.58
C ALA A 272 16.40 -0.16 -32.89
N VAL A 273 15.46 -0.10 -31.94
CA VAL A 273 15.11 1.16 -31.25
C VAL A 273 16.04 1.50 -30.09
N THR A 274 16.83 0.54 -29.61
CA THR A 274 17.83 0.70 -28.53
C THR A 274 19.27 0.77 -29.02
N ASP A 275 19.49 0.71 -30.34
CA ASP A 275 20.83 0.80 -30.93
C ASP A 275 21.57 2.06 -30.43
N PRO A 276 22.79 1.92 -29.88
CA PRO A 276 23.47 3.03 -29.20
C PRO A 276 23.94 4.12 -30.16
N ASP A 277 24.16 3.78 -31.44
CA ASP A 277 24.74 4.69 -32.43
C ASP A 277 23.66 5.29 -33.34
N THR A 278 22.66 4.49 -33.71
CA THR A 278 21.66 4.77 -34.74
C THR A 278 20.27 4.23 -34.40
N PRO A 279 19.67 4.61 -33.25
CA PRO A 279 18.40 4.04 -32.80
C PRO A 279 17.26 4.42 -33.75
N ALA A 280 16.52 3.43 -34.27
CA ALA A 280 15.42 3.63 -35.22
C ALA A 280 14.27 4.47 -34.63
N ARG A 281 14.13 5.74 -35.06
CA ARG A 281 13.22 6.73 -34.43
C ARG A 281 11.77 6.67 -34.91
N ASN A 282 11.50 5.95 -35.99
CA ASN A 282 10.17 5.69 -36.53
C ASN A 282 10.08 4.22 -36.93
N ALA A 283 9.69 3.39 -35.97
CA ALA A 283 9.76 1.94 -36.04
C ALA A 283 8.54 1.32 -35.36
N GLN A 284 8.07 0.19 -35.87
CA GLN A 284 6.94 -0.54 -35.32
C GLN A 284 7.12 -2.06 -35.33
N VAL A 285 6.44 -2.71 -34.39
CA VAL A 285 6.18 -4.15 -34.42
C VAL A 285 4.73 -4.39 -34.05
N ILE A 286 4.08 -5.28 -34.79
CA ILE A 286 2.72 -5.75 -34.51
C ILE A 286 2.83 -7.24 -34.22
N LEU A 287 2.28 -7.68 -33.09
CA LEU A 287 2.32 -9.08 -32.69
C LEU A 287 1.06 -9.48 -31.93
N PRO A 288 0.64 -10.75 -31.99
CA PRO A 288 -0.45 -11.26 -31.16
C PRO A 288 -0.25 -11.00 -29.67
N LEU A 289 -1.32 -10.71 -28.93
CA LEU A 289 -1.26 -10.42 -27.49
C LEU A 289 -0.56 -11.51 -26.68
N ASN A 290 -0.81 -12.79 -27.00
CA ASN A 290 -0.15 -13.91 -26.34
C ASN A 290 1.39 -13.89 -26.54
N ASN A 291 1.87 -13.53 -27.73
CA ASN A 291 3.31 -13.40 -28.01
C ASN A 291 3.90 -12.18 -27.28
N PHE A 292 3.14 -11.08 -27.18
CA PHE A 292 3.54 -9.91 -26.40
C PHE A 292 3.71 -10.27 -24.92
N LEU A 293 2.72 -10.93 -24.31
CA LEU A 293 2.79 -11.35 -22.90
C LEU A 293 3.84 -12.43 -22.63
N ALA A 294 4.11 -13.30 -23.60
CA ALA A 294 5.15 -14.32 -23.51
C ALA A 294 6.57 -13.74 -23.51
N ALA A 295 6.76 -12.50 -23.99
CA ALA A 295 8.04 -11.81 -23.90
C ALA A 295 8.37 -11.34 -22.47
N PHE A 296 7.38 -11.22 -21.59
CA PHE A 296 7.59 -10.84 -20.20
C PHE A 296 7.98 -12.05 -19.36
N THR A 297 8.88 -11.83 -18.40
CA THR A 297 9.17 -12.79 -17.33
C THR A 297 8.28 -12.51 -16.12
N THR A 298 7.67 -13.54 -15.53
CA THR A 298 6.94 -13.40 -14.26
C THR A 298 7.90 -13.01 -13.13
N THR A 299 7.48 -12.09 -12.24
CA THR A 299 8.34 -11.51 -11.20
C THR A 299 7.63 -11.39 -9.85
N GLY A 300 8.09 -12.12 -8.83
CA GLY A 300 7.51 -12.07 -7.49
C GLY A 300 6.22 -12.88 -7.36
N ASP A 301 5.56 -12.76 -6.21
CA ASP A 301 4.33 -13.48 -5.92
C ASP A 301 3.11 -12.79 -6.57
N PRO A 302 2.06 -13.54 -6.95
CA PRO A 302 0.80 -12.96 -7.40
C PRO A 302 0.20 -11.98 -6.39
N ILE A 303 -0.53 -10.99 -6.90
CA ILE A 303 -1.21 -9.97 -6.09
C ILE A 303 -2.71 -10.26 -6.13
N GLU A 304 -3.34 -10.48 -4.98
CA GLU A 304 -4.79 -10.70 -4.86
C GLU A 304 -5.53 -9.35 -4.92
N LEU A 305 -6.36 -9.14 -5.95
CA LEU A 305 -7.10 -7.88 -6.15
C LEU A 305 -8.43 -8.09 -6.86
N GLY A 306 -9.51 -7.49 -6.35
CA GLY A 306 -10.81 -7.52 -7.03
C GLY A 306 -11.39 -8.92 -7.23
N ASP A 307 -12.49 -9.00 -7.97
CA ASP A 307 -13.22 -10.23 -8.32
C ASP A 307 -13.93 -9.97 -9.66
N TRP A 308 -13.15 -9.90 -10.74
CA TRP A 308 -13.61 -9.55 -12.10
C TRP A 308 -14.35 -10.68 -12.78
N ASN A 309 -14.11 -11.92 -12.36
CA ASN A 309 -14.84 -13.09 -12.87
C ASN A 309 -16.13 -13.38 -12.07
N GLU A 310 -16.42 -12.59 -11.03
CA GLU A 310 -17.58 -12.67 -10.13
C GLU A 310 -17.75 -14.04 -9.43
N ASP A 311 -16.64 -14.71 -9.10
CA ASP A 311 -16.65 -16.02 -8.45
C ASP A 311 -16.60 -15.95 -6.90
N ASN A 312 -16.57 -14.75 -6.32
CA ASN A 312 -16.41 -14.45 -4.90
C ASN A 312 -15.04 -14.86 -4.32
N VAL A 313 -14.03 -15.06 -5.17
CA VAL A 313 -12.63 -15.27 -4.77
C VAL A 313 -11.80 -14.12 -5.32
N PRO A 314 -10.88 -13.55 -4.53
CA PRO A 314 -9.97 -12.53 -5.04
C PRO A 314 -9.18 -13.03 -6.25
N ASP A 315 -9.13 -12.22 -7.31
CA ASP A 315 -8.38 -12.57 -8.50
C ASP A 315 -6.87 -12.50 -8.24
N ASN A 316 -6.15 -13.49 -8.74
CA ASN A 316 -4.69 -13.56 -8.65
C ASN A 316 -4.04 -12.92 -9.88
N TYR A 317 -3.50 -11.73 -9.70
CA TYR A 317 -2.78 -11.03 -10.75
C TYR A 317 -1.32 -11.44 -10.78
N GLU A 318 -0.84 -11.87 -11.96
CA GLU A 318 0.56 -12.23 -12.16
C GLU A 318 1.41 -11.00 -12.54
N PRO A 319 2.36 -10.58 -11.68
CA PRO A 319 3.32 -9.55 -12.02
C PRO A 319 4.32 -10.05 -13.07
N ARG A 320 4.55 -9.22 -14.08
CA ARG A 320 5.36 -9.52 -15.26
C ARG A 320 6.27 -8.34 -15.60
N LEU A 321 7.50 -8.63 -15.99
CA LEU A 321 8.52 -7.64 -16.35
C LEU A 321 9.17 -7.99 -17.69
N LEU A 322 9.26 -7.02 -18.58
CA LEU A 322 10.07 -7.05 -19.78
C LEU A 322 11.15 -5.99 -19.65
N LYS A 323 12.39 -6.43 -19.37
CA LYS A 323 13.54 -5.55 -19.22
C LYS A 323 14.29 -5.40 -20.53
N PHE A 324 14.63 -4.17 -20.91
CA PHE A 324 15.47 -3.92 -22.08
C PHE A 324 16.95 -3.96 -21.69
N ALA A 325 17.78 -4.58 -22.54
CA ALA A 325 19.22 -4.63 -22.32
C ALA A 325 19.86 -3.24 -22.36
N ALA A 326 19.35 -2.37 -23.23
CA ALA A 326 19.62 -0.94 -23.29
C ALA A 326 18.29 -0.18 -23.30
N PRO A 327 18.21 1.02 -22.70
CA PRO A 327 16.96 1.77 -22.68
C PRO A 327 16.61 2.32 -24.07
N ILE A 328 15.31 2.43 -24.36
CA ILE A 328 14.80 3.12 -25.54
C ILE A 328 14.92 4.63 -25.29
N PRO A 329 15.73 5.37 -26.06
CA PRO A 329 15.89 6.79 -25.85
C PRO A 329 14.75 7.57 -26.51
N LEU A 330 14.11 8.46 -25.75
CA LEU A 330 13.19 9.48 -26.26
C LEU A 330 13.83 10.85 -26.00
N PRO A 331 14.84 11.30 -26.78
CA PRO A 331 15.62 12.49 -26.44
C PRO A 331 14.86 13.82 -26.63
N GLN A 332 13.81 13.84 -27.45
CA GLN A 332 13.09 15.07 -27.78
C GLN A 332 11.68 15.05 -27.22
N THR A 333 11.13 16.22 -26.89
CA THR A 333 9.73 16.38 -26.46
C THR A 333 8.71 15.88 -27.50
N SER A 334 9.10 15.84 -28.77
CA SER A 334 8.30 15.30 -29.88
C SER A 334 8.34 13.78 -29.98
N ASP A 335 9.33 13.13 -29.36
CA ASP A 335 9.49 11.68 -29.42
C ASP A 335 8.47 10.99 -28.52
N ARG A 336 7.98 9.84 -28.95
CA ARG A 336 7.03 9.03 -28.20
C ARG A 336 7.23 7.53 -28.43
N LEU A 337 6.90 6.76 -27.41
CA LEU A 337 6.71 5.31 -27.49
C LEU A 337 5.24 5.01 -27.17
N GLN A 338 4.59 4.23 -28.02
CA GLN A 338 3.17 3.91 -27.91
C GLN A 338 2.98 2.40 -27.88
N LEU A 339 2.16 1.92 -26.95
CA LEU A 339 1.61 0.57 -26.95
C LEU A 339 0.11 0.68 -27.19
N VAL A 340 -0.38 0.03 -28.24
CA VAL A 340 -1.78 0.05 -28.65
C VAL A 340 -2.28 -1.37 -28.83
N TYR A 341 -3.39 -1.72 -28.19
CA TYR A 341 -4.09 -2.98 -28.43
C TYR A 341 -5.10 -2.80 -29.56
N GLN A 342 -5.18 -3.78 -30.46
CA GLN A 342 -6.00 -3.76 -31.68
C GLN A 342 -5.86 -2.42 -32.42
N PRO A 343 -4.67 -2.10 -32.98
CA PRO A 343 -4.40 -0.78 -33.58
C PRO A 343 -5.34 -0.40 -34.73
N ASP A 344 -5.99 -1.36 -35.36
CA ASP A 344 -6.97 -1.16 -36.44
C ASP A 344 -8.43 -1.03 -35.94
N SER A 345 -8.67 -1.14 -34.63
CA SER A 345 -10.00 -0.99 -34.02
C SER A 345 -10.24 0.46 -33.57
N ASN A 346 -11.49 0.93 -33.73
CA ASN A 346 -11.93 2.21 -33.17
C ASN A 346 -12.43 2.08 -31.72
N ASP A 347 -12.59 0.86 -31.23
CA ASP A 347 -13.08 0.53 -29.88
C ASP A 347 -12.31 -0.70 -29.37
N PRO A 348 -11.03 -0.54 -29.01
CA PRO A 348 -10.19 -1.65 -28.62
C PRO A 348 -10.60 -2.14 -27.22
N GLN A 349 -10.96 -3.42 -27.11
CA GLN A 349 -11.32 -4.09 -25.86
C GLN A 349 -11.08 -5.60 -25.99
N PHE A 350 -10.90 -6.30 -24.88
CA PHE A 350 -10.77 -7.76 -24.89
C PHE A 350 -12.07 -8.43 -25.31
N ASP A 351 -11.93 -9.58 -25.96
CA ASP A 351 -13.04 -10.42 -26.42
C ASP A 351 -13.57 -11.37 -25.33
N GLN A 352 -13.03 -11.27 -24.12
CA GLN A 352 -13.36 -12.07 -22.95
C GLN A 352 -12.79 -11.41 -21.67
N VAL A 353 -13.30 -11.84 -20.51
CA VAL A 353 -12.84 -11.34 -19.20
C VAL A 353 -11.36 -11.62 -19.01
N ALA A 354 -10.58 -10.55 -18.95
CA ALA A 354 -9.17 -10.51 -18.58
C ALA A 354 -8.82 -9.06 -18.23
N VAL A 355 -7.77 -8.86 -17.44
CA VAL A 355 -7.31 -7.52 -17.07
C VAL A 355 -5.80 -7.46 -17.16
N ILE A 356 -5.28 -6.43 -17.83
CA ILE A 356 -3.85 -6.18 -17.96
C ILE A 356 -3.57 -4.73 -17.59
N TYR A 357 -2.82 -4.52 -16.51
CA TYR A 357 -2.22 -3.21 -16.23
C TYR A 357 -0.86 -3.12 -16.88
N LEU A 358 -0.58 -2.05 -17.62
CA LEU A 358 0.69 -1.82 -18.31
C LEU A 358 1.31 -0.51 -17.87
N ARG A 359 2.58 -0.57 -17.51
CA ARG A 359 3.41 0.56 -17.10
C ARG A 359 4.76 0.50 -17.80
N ALA A 360 5.37 1.67 -18.04
CA ALA A 360 6.77 1.76 -18.40
C ALA A 360 7.63 2.23 -17.24
N GLY A 361 8.84 1.67 -17.13
CA GLY A 361 9.82 2.07 -16.13
C GLY A 361 10.91 2.95 -16.73
N GLN A 362 11.34 3.94 -15.94
CA GLN A 362 12.49 4.80 -16.21
C GLN A 362 13.65 4.46 -15.26
N LEU A 363 14.89 4.71 -15.69
CA LEU A 363 16.09 4.59 -14.85
C LEU A 363 16.41 5.87 -14.07
#